data_AF-A0A0B1RRT1-F1
#
_entry.id   AF-A0A0B1RRT1-F1
#
_cell.length_a   1.000
_cell.length_b   1.000
_cell.length_c   1.000
_cell.angle_alpha   90.00
_cell.angle_beta   90.00
_cell.angle_gamma   90.00
#
_symmetry.space_group_name_H-M   'P 1'
#
loop_
_entity.id
_entity.type
_entity.pdbx_description
1 polymer ?
#
loop_
_entity_poly.entity_id
_entity_poly.type
_entity_poly.pdbx_seq_one_letter_code
_entity_poly.pdbx_strand_id
1 'polypeptide(L)'
;MYTSLKDVVPDMQNERASRAVILRRAIEVIEEKQQQRADLKADCDRIRNEMAELEREIARLRENLAKSNESNCGSISGESSPQPTSLPAIVKIEPELRSEMCVKGEPMG
;
A
#
# COMPACT_ATOMS: atom_id res chain seq x y z
N MET A 1 -4.66 -26.30 31.68
CA MET A 1 -5.23 -24.94 31.90
C MET A 1 -4.22 -23.83 31.62
N TYR A 2 -2.95 -23.91 32.04
CA TYR A 2 -1.93 -22.89 31.68
C TYR A 2 -1.10 -23.23 30.44
N THR A 3 -1.24 -24.44 29.90
CA THR A 3 -0.53 -24.90 28.69
C THR A 3 -0.88 -24.02 27.49
N SER A 4 -2.17 -23.82 27.21
CA SER A 4 -2.62 -22.97 26.10
C SER A 4 -2.14 -21.52 26.20
N LEU A 5 -2.08 -20.96 27.41
CA LEU A 5 -1.52 -19.61 27.62
C LEU A 5 0.00 -19.61 27.42
N LYS A 6 0.71 -20.57 28.01
CA LYS A 6 2.16 -20.75 27.86
C LYS A 6 2.56 -20.88 26.39
N ASP A 7 1.71 -21.49 25.57
CA ASP A 7 1.97 -21.70 24.15
C ASP A 7 1.91 -20.42 23.32
N VAL A 8 1.16 -19.40 23.76
CA VAL A 8 1.04 -18.12 23.05
C VAL A 8 1.95 -17.03 23.59
N VAL A 9 2.56 -17.26 24.77
CA VAL A 9 3.53 -16.33 25.35
C VAL A 9 4.91 -16.62 24.74
N PRO A 10 5.57 -15.63 24.10
CA PRO A 10 6.91 -15.81 23.54
C PRO A 10 7.91 -16.37 24.54
N ASP A 11 8.82 -17.21 24.04
CA ASP A 11 9.91 -17.84 24.79
C ASP A 11 9.48 -18.77 25.93
N MET A 12 8.19 -19.08 26.06
CA MET A 12 7.69 -19.93 27.15
C MET A 12 7.47 -21.38 26.73
N GLN A 13 7.10 -21.70 25.47
CA GLN A 13 6.67 -23.04 25.02
C GLN A 13 7.56 -24.20 25.51
N ASN A 14 8.87 -24.09 25.33
CA ASN A 14 9.84 -25.15 25.62
C ASN A 14 10.42 -25.10 27.05
N GLU A 15 10.07 -24.08 27.84
CA GLU A 15 10.66 -23.86 29.16
C GLU A 15 9.85 -24.48 30.31
N ARG A 16 10.54 -24.96 31.34
CA ARG A 16 9.90 -25.35 32.60
C ARG A 16 9.62 -24.11 33.44
N ALA A 17 8.51 -23.43 33.13
CA ALA A 17 8.09 -22.22 33.81
C ALA A 17 7.03 -22.47 34.90
N SER A 18 7.11 -21.72 36.00
CA SER A 18 6.05 -21.71 37.02
C SER A 18 4.82 -20.94 36.51
N ARG A 19 3.64 -21.20 37.09
CA ARG A 19 2.41 -20.48 36.75
C ARG A 19 2.56 -18.97 36.93
N ALA A 20 3.23 -18.54 38.00
CA ALA A 20 3.45 -17.13 38.28
C ALA A 20 4.35 -16.46 37.22
N VAL A 21 5.34 -17.19 36.69
CA VAL A 21 6.20 -16.69 35.61
C VAL A 21 5.40 -16.55 34.31
N ILE A 22 4.63 -17.58 33.94
CA ILE A 22 3.77 -17.56 32.73
C ILE A 22 2.81 -16.37 32.78
N LEU A 23 2.17 -16.13 33.92
CA LEU A 23 1.23 -15.03 34.10
C LEU A 23 1.90 -13.65 34.00
N ARG A 24 3.06 -13.46 34.64
CA ARG A 24 3.81 -12.19 34.55
C ARG A 24 4.21 -11.89 33.11
N ARG A 25 4.79 -12.89 32.42
CA ARG A 25 5.21 -12.72 31.03
C ARG A 25 4.03 -12.46 30.10
N ALA A 26 2.89 -13.12 30.33
CA ALA A 26 1.67 -12.86 29.58
C ALA A 26 1.19 -11.41 29.74
N ILE A 27 1.24 -10.85 30.96
CA ILE A 27 0.88 -9.45 31.23
C ILE A 27 1.80 -8.50 30.45
N GLU A 28 3.12 -8.69 30.56
CA GLU A 28 4.11 -7.87 29.84
C GLU A 28 3.84 -7.86 28.33
N VAL A 29 3.60 -9.03 27.74
CA VAL A 29 3.33 -9.18 26.30
C VAL A 29 2.02 -8.50 25.92
N ILE A 30 0.99 -8.59 26.76
CA ILE A 30 -0.29 -7.92 26.51
C ILE A 30 -0.09 -6.40 26.53
N GLU A 31 0.58 -5.86 27.53
CA GLU A 31 0.85 -4.42 27.64
C GLU A 31 1.67 -3.91 26.45
N GLU A 32 2.73 -4.63 26.07
CA GLU A 32 3.54 -4.32 24.89
C GLU A 32 2.69 -4.31 23.61
N LYS A 33 1.83 -5.33 23.41
CA LYS A 33 0.95 -5.42 22.24
C LYS A 33 -0.12 -4.34 22.23
N GLN A 34 -0.58 -3.90 23.39
CA GLN A 34 -1.51 -2.77 23.50
C GLN A 34 -0.84 -1.46 23.08
N GLN A 35 0.39 -1.22 23.54
CA GLN A 35 1.17 -0.05 23.15
C GLN A 35 1.48 -0.06 21.65
N GLN A 36 1.99 -1.18 21.11
CA GLN A 36 2.24 -1.33 19.66
C GLN A 36 1.00 -1.05 18.82
N ARG A 37 -0.18 -1.49 19.27
CA ARG A 37 -1.45 -1.22 18.58
C ARG A 37 -1.85 0.25 18.65
N ALA A 38 -1.59 0.92 19.77
CA ALA A 38 -1.85 2.35 19.91
C ALA A 38 -0.95 3.17 18.96
N ASP A 39 0.33 2.83 18.89
CA ASP A 39 1.30 3.48 18.01
C ASP A 39 0.93 3.26 16.54
N LEU A 40 0.64 2.02 16.14
CA LEU A 40 0.22 1.70 14.77
C LEU A 40 -1.08 2.41 14.38
N LYS A 41 -2.00 2.58 15.34
CA LYS A 41 -3.23 3.34 15.12
C LYS A 41 -2.92 4.82 14.88
N ALA A 42 -2.04 5.43 15.68
CA ALA A 42 -1.62 6.80 15.50
C ALA A 42 -0.94 7.02 14.13
N ASP A 43 -0.12 6.06 13.69
CA ASP A 43 0.50 6.07 12.37
C ASP A 43 -0.53 6.00 11.23
N CYS A 44 -1.49 5.08 11.33
CA CYS A 44 -2.59 4.97 10.37
C CYS A 44 -3.39 6.29 10.27
N ASP A 45 -3.68 6.90 11.41
CA ASP A 45 -4.44 8.15 11.48
C ASP A 45 -3.63 9.31 10.88
N ARG A 46 -2.31 9.38 11.12
CA ARG A 46 -1.41 10.34 10.46
C ARG A 46 -1.39 10.18 8.94
N ILE A 47 -1.15 8.96 8.45
CA ILE A 47 -1.09 8.68 7.00
C ILE A 47 -2.43 9.02 6.32
N ARG A 48 -3.56 8.74 6.97
CA ARG A 48 -4.88 9.11 6.44
C ARG A 48 -5.04 10.63 6.29
N ASN A 49 -4.54 11.40 7.25
CA ASN A 49 -4.60 12.86 7.19
C ASN A 49 -3.70 13.41 6.06
N GLU A 50 -2.48 12.89 5.94
CA GLU A 50 -1.55 13.28 4.86
C GLU A 50 -2.16 12.96 3.48
N MET A 51 -2.78 11.79 3.32
CA MET A 51 -3.47 11.43 2.08
C MET A 51 -4.62 12.39 1.76
N ALA A 52 -5.43 12.76 2.75
CA ALA A 52 -6.52 13.72 2.57
C ALA A 52 -6.03 15.14 2.24
N GLU A 53 -4.85 15.53 2.71
CA GLU A 53 -4.18 16.77 2.31
C GLU A 53 -3.71 16.73 0.85
N LEU A 54 -3.05 15.64 0.46
CA LEU A 54 -2.57 15.44 -0.90
C LEU A 54 -3.71 15.36 -1.92
N GLU A 55 -4.80 14.67 -1.59
CA GLU A 55 -6.00 14.60 -2.46
C GLU A 55 -6.62 15.99 -2.68
N ARG A 56 -6.71 16.82 -1.63
CA ARG A 56 -7.17 18.21 -1.73
C ARG A 56 -6.25 19.04 -2.62
N GLU A 57 -4.95 18.88 -2.46
CA GLU A 57 -3.96 19.62 -3.26
C GLU A 57 -4.01 19.20 -4.74
N ILE A 58 -4.14 17.90 -5.03
CA ILE A 58 -4.34 17.38 -6.39
C ILE A 58 -5.62 17.97 -7.01
N ALA A 59 -6.73 18.00 -6.27
CA ALA A 59 -7.97 18.58 -6.76
C ALA A 59 -7.82 20.07 -7.11
N ARG A 60 -7.17 20.84 -6.22
CA ARG A 60 -6.86 22.27 -6.43
C ARG A 60 -6.00 22.50 -7.67
N LEU A 61 -4.94 21.70 -7.85
CA LEU A 61 -4.05 21.81 -9.01
C LEU A 61 -4.77 21.47 -10.32
N ARG A 62 -5.62 20.44 -10.32
CA ARG A 62 -6.45 20.07 -11.48
C ARG A 62 -7.43 21.18 -11.85
N GLU A 63 -8.07 21.79 -10.87
CA GLU A 63 -8.98 22.92 -11.08
C GLU A 63 -8.24 24.13 -11.68
N ASN A 64 -7.07 24.48 -11.13
CA ASN A 64 -6.25 25.58 -11.65
C ASN A 64 -5.77 25.32 -13.08
N LEU A 65 -5.39 24.08 -13.41
CA LEU A 65 -5.00 23.70 -14.76
C LEU A 65 -6.17 23.86 -15.75
N ALA A 66 -7.38 23.44 -15.36
CA ALA A 66 -8.58 23.62 -16.18
C ALA A 66 -8.86 25.12 -16.45
N LYS A 67 -8.82 25.95 -15.40
CA LYS A 67 -9.01 27.41 -15.51
C LYS A 67 -7.94 28.09 -16.37
N SER A 68 -6.69 27.67 -16.26
CA SER A 68 -5.59 28.21 -17.07
C SER A 68 -5.79 27.92 -18.56
N ASN A 69 -6.29 26.73 -18.92
CA ASN A 69 -6.58 26.37 -20.31
C ASN A 69 -7.74 27.17 -20.91
N GLU A 70 -8.74 27.52 -20.11
CA GLU A 70 -9.86 28.36 -20.57
C GLU A 70 -9.44 29.82 -20.82
N SER A 71 -8.54 30.37 -20.00
CA SER A 71 -8.03 31.74 -20.21
C SER A 71 -7.09 31.87 -21.42
N ASN A 72 -6.58 30.77 -21.95
CA ASN A 72 -5.68 30.73 -23.11
C ASN A 72 -6.42 30.56 -24.46
N CYS A 73 -7.76 30.54 -24.47
CA CYS A 73 -8.58 30.43 -25.68
C CYS A 73 -9.09 31.78 -26.20
N GLY A 74 -8.28 32.83 -26.06
CA GLY A 74 -8.51 34.15 -26.66
C GLY A 74 -7.28 34.59 -27.43
N SER A 75 -7.41 34.70 -28.75
CA SER A 75 -6.40 35.21 -29.70
C SER A 75 -5.36 34.18 -30.19
N ILE A 76 -5.70 33.43 -31.23
CA ILE A 76 -5.21 33.70 -32.60
C ILE A 76 -6.09 32.97 -33.63
N SER A 77 -6.92 33.74 -34.31
CA SER A 77 -7.52 33.37 -35.59
C SER A 77 -6.46 33.45 -36.70
N GLY A 78 -6.36 32.41 -37.54
CA GLY A 78 -5.52 32.40 -38.74
C GLY A 78 -5.41 31.01 -39.35
N GLU A 79 -6.15 30.82 -40.43
CA GLU A 79 -6.26 29.62 -41.28
C GLU A 79 -4.91 29.07 -41.78
N SER A 80 -4.77 27.74 -41.88
CA SER A 80 -4.67 26.99 -43.16
C SER A 80 -4.17 25.54 -42.97
N SER A 81 -5.05 24.58 -43.30
CA SER A 81 -4.88 23.33 -44.09
C SER A 81 -3.58 22.47 -44.10
N PRO A 82 -3.68 21.17 -44.47
CA PRO A 82 -2.92 20.06 -43.90
C PRO A 82 -1.70 19.61 -44.71
N GLN A 83 -0.73 18.95 -44.04
CA GLN A 83 -0.03 17.82 -44.65
C GLN A 83 0.51 16.82 -43.60
N PRO A 84 0.36 15.49 -43.81
CA PRO A 84 0.81 14.47 -42.88
C PRO A 84 2.12 13.85 -43.36
N THR A 85 3.25 14.15 -42.72
CA THR A 85 4.46 13.34 -42.95
C THR A 85 5.38 13.39 -41.74
N SER A 86 5.47 12.24 -41.05
CA SER A 86 6.71 11.61 -40.60
C SER A 86 6.47 10.90 -39.27
N LEU A 87 6.24 9.59 -39.35
CA LEU A 87 6.36 8.67 -38.23
C LEU A 87 7.86 8.49 -37.92
N PRO A 88 8.36 8.70 -36.70
CA PRO A 88 9.54 7.99 -36.26
C PRO A 88 9.11 6.63 -35.72
N ALA A 89 9.79 5.60 -36.22
CA ALA A 89 9.57 4.20 -35.92
C ALA A 89 9.42 3.92 -34.42
N ILE A 90 8.28 3.36 -34.02
CA ILE A 90 8.12 2.66 -32.76
C ILE A 90 9.00 1.42 -32.84
N VAL A 91 10.13 1.47 -32.13
CA VAL A 91 10.86 0.27 -31.73
C VAL A 91 9.91 -0.52 -30.83
N LYS A 92 9.36 -1.61 -31.37
CA LYS A 92 8.65 -2.64 -30.61
C LYS A 92 9.60 -3.18 -29.54
N ILE A 93 9.42 -2.74 -28.31
CA ILE A 93 9.91 -3.47 -27.14
C ILE A 93 8.71 -4.28 -26.67
N GLU A 94 8.70 -5.56 -27.07
CA GLU A 94 7.85 -6.55 -26.41
C GLU A 94 8.41 -6.82 -25.02
N PRO A 95 7.59 -6.74 -23.96
CA PRO A 95 7.80 -7.56 -22.79
C PRO A 95 7.11 -8.91 -23.04
N GLU A 96 7.91 -9.94 -23.33
CA GLU A 96 7.47 -11.33 -23.22
C GLU A 96 6.90 -11.56 -21.81
N LEU A 97 5.59 -11.73 -21.70
CA LEU A 97 5.00 -12.43 -20.57
C LEU A 97 4.70 -13.86 -21.02
N ARG A 98 5.75 -14.67 -21.03
CA ARG A 98 5.63 -16.12 -21.10
C ARG A 98 6.31 -16.73 -19.88
N SER A 99 5.52 -17.03 -18.86
CA SER A 99 5.75 -18.23 -18.07
C SER A 99 4.43 -18.72 -17.48
N GLU A 100 3.79 -19.57 -18.27
CA GLU A 100 2.80 -20.52 -17.79
C GLU A 100 3.52 -21.51 -16.86
N MET A 101 3.16 -21.53 -15.58
CA MET A 101 3.27 -22.75 -14.79
C MET A 101 1.88 -23.12 -14.29
N CYS A 102 1.23 -23.90 -15.14
CA CYS A 102 0.21 -24.86 -14.76
C CYS A 102 0.79 -25.78 -13.67
N VAL A 103 0.23 -25.76 -12.47
CA VAL A 103 0.37 -26.89 -11.53
C VAL A 103 -1.01 -27.50 -11.37
N LYS A 104 -1.32 -28.36 -12.34
CA LYS A 104 -2.31 -29.41 -12.20
C LYS A 104 -1.58 -30.59 -11.57
N GLY A 105 -2.01 -31.02 -10.39
CA GLY A 105 -1.46 -32.23 -9.78
C GLY A 105 -1.75 -32.36 -8.29
N GLU A 106 -2.92 -32.87 -7.94
CA GLU A 106 -2.97 -33.88 -6.87
C GLU A 106 -2.07 -35.05 -7.30
N PRO A 107 -1.33 -35.67 -6.36
CA PRO A 107 -1.83 -36.93 -5.85
C PRO A 107 -1.47 -37.24 -4.38
N MET A 108 -2.40 -37.98 -3.76
CA MET A 108 -2.21 -39.13 -2.85
C MET A 108 -1.38 -38.97 -1.58
N GLY A 109 -2.10 -38.97 -0.46
CA GLY A 109 -1.65 -39.32 0.89
C GLY A 109 -2.86 -39.49 1.79
#